data_AF-A0A550GQA8-F1
#
_entry.id   AF-A0A550GQA8-F1
#
_cell.length_a   1.000
_cell.length_b   1.000
_cell.length_c   1.000
_cell.angle_alpha   90.00
_cell.angle_beta   90.00
_cell.angle_gamma   90.00
#
_symmetry.space_group_name_H-M   'P 1'
#
loop_
_entity.id
_entity.type
_entity.pdbx_description
1 polymer ?
#
loop_
_entity_poly.entity_id
_entity_poly.type
_entity_poly.pdbx_seq_one_letter_code
_entity_poly.pdbx_strand_id
1 'polypeptide(L)'
;MYGYAGKILYVDLNTGKTWVEQLNQEYAKKYIGGIGLGMRLWFDNSKAGIDPLSPENPLVLSLGPISGTIFPTAGNGHSFVAKSPATYGIGEAVAHGTFGSELKRAGYDAVIFRGKSEKPVYVWIDDDSVQLLDASHLIGKSPSETED
;
A
#
# COMPACT_ATOMS: atom_id res chain seq x y z
N MET A 1 -17.86 -3.96 -9.13
CA MET A 1 -18.27 -2.76 -8.38
C MET A 1 -17.59 -1.56 -9.03
N TYR A 2 -18.30 -0.49 -9.36
CA TYR A 2 -17.68 0.65 -10.07
C TYR A 2 -16.76 1.45 -9.14
N GLY A 3 -15.66 1.99 -9.69
CA GLY A 3 -14.65 2.76 -8.95
C GLY A 3 -13.53 1.93 -8.29
N TYR A 4 -13.75 0.63 -8.11
CA TYR A 4 -12.77 -0.29 -7.56
C TYR A 4 -12.10 -1.07 -8.68
N ALA A 5 -10.80 -1.31 -8.54
CA ALA A 5 -10.09 -2.20 -9.44
C ALA A 5 -10.35 -3.68 -9.11
N GLY A 6 -10.73 -3.97 -7.86
CA GLY A 6 -11.11 -5.29 -7.36
C GLY A 6 -9.93 -6.15 -6.89
N LYS A 7 -8.70 -5.64 -6.88
CA LYS A 7 -7.49 -6.41 -6.53
C LYS A 7 -6.73 -5.80 -5.35
N ILE A 8 -6.20 -6.65 -4.48
CA ILE A 8 -5.24 -6.31 -3.43
C ILE A 8 -3.94 -7.04 -3.73
N LEU A 9 -2.85 -6.29 -3.88
CA LEU A 9 -1.51 -6.86 -4.05
C LEU A 9 -0.89 -7.11 -2.67
N TYR A 10 -0.33 -8.30 -2.48
CA TYR A 10 0.49 -8.63 -1.33
C TYR A 10 1.95 -8.77 -1.74
N VAL A 11 2.82 -8.22 -0.91
CA VAL A 11 4.28 -8.30 -1.07
C VAL A 11 4.87 -8.83 0.23
N ASP A 12 5.41 -10.06 0.21
CA ASP A 12 6.18 -10.62 1.31
C ASP A 12 7.67 -10.32 1.11
N LEU A 13 8.18 -9.38 1.89
CA LEU A 13 9.56 -8.92 1.81
C LEU A 13 10.56 -9.94 2.37
N ASN A 14 10.12 -10.93 3.16
CA ASN A 14 11.01 -11.98 3.65
C ASN A 14 11.38 -12.97 2.52
N THR A 15 10.40 -13.29 1.67
CA THR A 15 10.55 -14.32 0.63
C THR A 15 10.65 -13.75 -0.79
N GLY A 16 10.34 -12.47 -0.97
CA GLY A 16 10.23 -11.82 -2.26
C GLY A 16 8.99 -12.21 -3.07
N LYS A 17 8.07 -13.01 -2.49
CA LYS A 17 6.86 -13.46 -3.17
C LYS A 17 5.82 -12.36 -3.22
N THR A 18 5.13 -12.30 -4.35
CA THR A 18 3.98 -11.43 -4.56
C THR A 18 2.77 -12.25 -5.02
N TRP A 19 1.59 -11.84 -4.61
CA TRP A 19 0.34 -12.45 -5.07
C TRP A 19 -0.80 -11.45 -4.98
N VAL A 20 -1.88 -11.75 -5.69
CA VAL A 20 -3.07 -10.89 -5.75
C VAL A 20 -4.26 -11.63 -5.16
N GLU A 21 -5.00 -10.95 -4.30
CA GLU A 21 -6.30 -11.41 -3.83
C GLU A 21 -7.41 -10.47 -4.32
N GLN A 22 -8.62 -11.02 -4.45
CA GLN A 22 -9.79 -10.23 -4.79
C GLN A 22 -10.23 -9.38 -3.60
N LEU A 23 -10.54 -8.11 -3.84
CA LEU A 23 -11.11 -7.23 -2.82
C LEU A 23 -12.46 -7.80 -2.37
N ASN A 24 -12.59 -8.02 -1.07
CA ASN A 24 -13.86 -8.41 -0.47
C ASN A 24 -14.90 -7.29 -0.66
N GLN A 25 -15.98 -7.59 -1.37
CA GLN A 25 -17.01 -6.59 -1.69
C GLN A 25 -17.73 -6.05 -0.45
N GLU A 26 -17.87 -6.85 0.60
CA GLU A 26 -18.47 -6.39 1.86
C GLU A 26 -17.54 -5.42 2.59
N TYR A 27 -16.22 -5.60 2.47
CA TYR A 27 -15.26 -4.61 2.97
C TYR A 27 -15.30 -3.33 2.17
N ALA A 28 -15.37 -3.41 0.84
CA ALA A 28 -15.54 -2.25 -0.02
C ALA A 28 -16.81 -1.46 0.35
N LYS A 29 -17.94 -2.12 0.56
CA LYS A 29 -19.18 -1.45 0.99
C LYS A 29 -19.08 -0.83 2.38
N LYS A 30 -18.51 -1.56 3.34
CA LYS A 30 -18.49 -1.17 4.75
C LYS A 30 -17.44 -0.09 5.06
N TYR A 31 -16.30 -0.15 4.39
CA TYR A 31 -15.14 0.68 4.68
C TYR A 31 -14.76 1.64 3.54
N ILE A 32 -15.45 1.56 2.39
CA ILE A 32 -15.36 2.43 1.21
C ILE A 32 -14.01 2.39 0.49
N GLY A 33 -12.89 2.57 1.17
CA GLY A 33 -11.58 2.73 0.55
C GLY A 33 -10.71 3.65 1.38
N GLY A 34 -9.55 4.01 0.83
CA GLY A 34 -8.57 4.88 1.50
C GLY A 34 -8.28 4.38 2.92
N ILE A 35 -8.28 5.32 3.88
CA ILE A 35 -7.96 5.04 5.28
C ILE A 35 -8.85 3.95 5.89
N GLY A 36 -10.17 3.97 5.62
CA GLY A 36 -11.10 3.01 6.22
C GLY A 36 -10.81 1.57 5.80
N LEU A 37 -10.60 1.35 4.50
CA LEU A 37 -10.18 0.05 3.98
C LEU A 37 -8.77 -0.31 4.45
N GLY A 38 -7.85 0.66 4.45
CA GLY A 38 -6.47 0.48 4.93
C GLY A 38 -6.40 0.00 6.38
N MET A 39 -7.19 0.57 7.28
CA MET A 39 -7.28 0.14 8.69
C MET A 39 -7.86 -1.26 8.84
N ARG A 40 -8.91 -1.60 8.07
CA ARG A 40 -9.47 -2.97 8.08
C ARG A 40 -8.43 -3.99 7.63
N LEU A 41 -7.77 -3.73 6.51
CA LEU A 41 -6.74 -4.59 5.96
C LEU A 41 -5.54 -4.69 6.91
N TRP A 42 -5.13 -3.59 7.55
CA TRP A 42 -4.07 -3.65 8.56
C TRP A 42 -4.49 -4.58 9.72
N PHE A 43 -5.72 -4.45 10.21
CA PHE A 43 -6.22 -5.29 11.30
C PHE A 43 -6.25 -6.78 10.95
N ASP A 44 -6.61 -7.14 9.72
CA ASP A 44 -6.58 -8.53 9.24
C ASP A 44 -5.16 -9.11 9.11
N ASN A 45 -4.16 -8.25 8.96
CA ASN A 45 -2.79 -8.64 8.64
C ASN A 45 -1.80 -8.37 9.78
N SER A 46 -2.31 -7.96 10.94
CA SER A 46 -1.54 -7.59 12.11
C SER A 46 -2.02 -8.34 13.35
N LYS A 47 -1.19 -8.38 14.39
CA LYS A 47 -1.51 -8.98 15.69
C LYS A 47 -1.55 -7.91 16.78
N ALA A 48 -2.32 -8.17 17.83
CA ALA A 48 -2.29 -7.31 19.00
C ALA A 48 -0.90 -7.32 19.64
N GLY A 49 -0.45 -6.15 20.13
CA GLY A 49 0.79 -6.04 20.90
C GLY A 49 2.09 -6.05 20.10
N ILE A 50 2.07 -6.16 18.77
CA ILE A 50 3.30 -6.16 17.95
C ILE A 50 4.14 -4.89 18.15
N ASP A 51 5.45 -5.01 18.04
CA ASP A 51 6.34 -3.85 18.01
C ASP A 51 6.20 -3.10 16.66
N PRO A 52 6.07 -1.76 16.65
CA PRO A 52 5.85 -1.00 15.42
C PRO A 52 7.01 -1.04 14.41
N LEU A 53 8.23 -1.36 14.84
CA LEU A 53 9.39 -1.49 13.95
C LEU A 53 9.72 -2.96 13.62
N SER A 54 8.91 -3.90 14.11
CA SER A 54 9.07 -5.32 13.79
C SER A 54 8.55 -5.67 12.39
N PRO A 55 9.07 -6.73 11.77
CA PRO A 55 8.55 -7.26 10.49
C PRO A 55 7.08 -7.73 10.54
N GLU A 56 6.50 -7.83 11.74
CA GLU A 56 5.09 -8.19 11.93
C GLU A 56 4.13 -7.01 11.73
N ASN A 57 4.63 -5.76 11.64
CA ASN A 57 3.81 -4.59 11.35
C ASN A 57 3.64 -4.41 9.84
N PRO A 58 2.47 -4.73 9.26
CA PRO A 58 2.26 -4.52 7.84
C PRO A 58 2.17 -3.03 7.52
N LEU A 59 2.74 -2.64 6.38
CA LEU A 59 2.47 -1.34 5.78
C LEU A 59 1.40 -1.51 4.71
N VAL A 60 0.27 -0.83 4.88
CA VAL A 60 -0.86 -0.91 3.95
C VAL A 60 -0.99 0.39 3.19
N LEU A 61 -0.73 0.34 1.89
CA LEU A 61 -1.13 1.37 0.94
C LEU A 61 -2.54 1.08 0.45
N SER A 62 -3.41 2.08 0.47
CA SER A 62 -4.83 1.93 0.13
C SER A 62 -5.34 3.14 -0.64
N LEU A 63 -6.25 2.88 -1.58
CA LEU A 63 -6.82 3.88 -2.47
C LEU A 63 -8.33 4.02 -2.24
N GLY A 64 -8.85 5.21 -2.55
CA GLY A 64 -10.30 5.43 -2.60
C GLY A 64 -10.91 4.84 -3.87
N PRO A 65 -12.24 4.66 -3.92
CA PRO A 65 -12.95 4.23 -5.12
C PRO A 65 -13.03 5.31 -6.21
N ILE A 66 -12.63 6.55 -5.89
CA ILE A 66 -12.58 7.66 -6.84
C ILE A 66 -11.15 8.00 -7.27
N SER A 67 -10.13 7.38 -6.67
CA SER A 67 -8.74 7.51 -7.14
C SER A 67 -8.64 7.07 -8.61
N GLY A 68 -7.85 7.79 -9.41
CA GLY A 68 -7.71 7.54 -10.85
C GLY A 68 -8.85 8.08 -11.74
N THR A 69 -9.91 8.65 -11.16
CA THR A 69 -11.02 9.27 -11.92
C THR A 69 -10.81 10.76 -12.17
N ILE A 70 -11.67 11.36 -12.99
CA ILE A 70 -11.69 12.82 -13.25
C ILE A 70 -12.33 13.64 -12.12
N PHE A 71 -12.65 13.02 -10.97
CA PHE A 71 -13.29 13.71 -9.87
C PHE A 71 -12.35 14.83 -9.34
N PRO A 72 -12.80 16.10 -9.30
CA PRO A 72 -11.95 17.23 -8.94
C PRO A 72 -11.28 16.99 -7.58
N THR A 73 -9.95 17.16 -7.54
CA THR A 73 -9.06 17.05 -6.37
C THR A 73 -9.01 15.71 -5.63
N ALA A 74 -10.00 14.84 -5.79
CA ALA A 74 -10.09 13.58 -5.06
C ALA A 74 -9.57 12.37 -5.85
N GLY A 75 -9.38 12.51 -7.17
CA GLY A 75 -8.82 11.47 -8.02
C GLY A 75 -7.34 11.13 -7.74
N ASN A 76 -6.62 11.94 -6.96
CA ASN A 76 -5.16 11.85 -6.82
C ASN A 76 -4.68 11.47 -5.41
N GLY A 77 -5.60 11.13 -4.49
CA GLY A 77 -5.27 10.80 -3.10
C GLY A 77 -4.94 9.32 -2.90
N HIS A 78 -4.02 9.04 -1.98
CA HIS A 78 -3.67 7.71 -1.49
C HIS A 78 -3.28 7.76 -0.01
N SER A 79 -3.49 6.65 0.70
CA SER A 79 -3.22 6.56 2.14
C SER A 79 -2.32 5.38 2.50
N PHE A 80 -1.41 5.63 3.44
CA PHE A 80 -0.59 4.62 4.10
C PHE A 80 -1.11 4.40 5.52
N VAL A 81 -1.20 3.14 5.95
CA VAL A 81 -1.66 2.74 7.29
C VAL A 81 -0.69 1.72 7.86
N ALA A 82 -0.22 1.97 9.09
CA ALA A 82 0.65 1.06 9.85
C ALA A 82 0.55 1.36 11.36
N LYS A 83 1.10 0.50 12.23
CA LYS A 83 1.33 0.91 13.62
C LYS A 83 2.45 1.95 13.68
N SER A 84 2.19 3.07 14.34
CA SER A 84 3.14 4.17 14.46
C SER A 84 4.17 3.89 15.55
N PRO A 85 5.48 4.05 15.28
CA PRO A 85 6.52 3.97 16.32
C PRO A 85 6.54 5.20 17.23
N ALA A 86 5.99 6.33 16.79
CA ALA A 86 5.94 7.55 17.58
C ALA A 86 4.82 7.53 18.62
N THR A 87 3.66 6.94 18.27
CA THR A 87 2.46 6.97 19.12
C THR A 87 2.03 5.61 19.64
N TYR A 88 2.60 4.51 19.13
CA TYR A 88 2.23 3.13 19.44
C TYR A 88 0.77 2.74 19.10
N GLY A 89 0.00 3.64 18.50
CA GLY A 89 -1.31 3.38 17.92
C GLY A 89 -1.24 3.00 16.45
N ILE A 90 -2.40 2.66 15.86
CA ILE A 90 -2.53 2.64 14.40
C ILE A 90 -2.47 4.10 13.93
N GLY A 91 -1.62 4.37 12.93
CA GLY A 91 -1.51 5.66 12.31
C GLY A 91 -1.76 5.58 10.80
N GLU A 92 -2.32 6.65 10.28
CA GLU A 92 -2.55 6.89 8.87
C GLU A 92 -1.80 8.13 8.39
N ALA A 93 -1.33 8.08 7.14
CA ALA A 93 -0.79 9.22 6.42
C ALA A 93 -1.44 9.29 5.05
N VAL A 94 -1.73 10.51 4.58
CA VAL A 94 -2.35 10.76 3.28
C VAL A 94 -1.42 11.63 2.46
N ALA A 95 -1.26 11.27 1.19
CA ALA A 95 -0.56 12.06 0.22
C ALA A 95 -1.37 12.17 -1.08
N HIS A 96 -1.01 13.15 -1.89
CA HIS A 96 -1.63 13.43 -3.17
C HIS A 96 -0.57 13.44 -4.27
N GLY A 97 -0.98 13.12 -5.50
CA GLY A 97 -0.09 13.11 -6.65
C GLY A 97 -0.55 12.10 -7.70
N THR A 98 0.34 11.77 -8.63
CA THR A 98 0.05 10.81 -9.69
C THR A 98 0.06 9.37 -9.18
N PHE A 99 0.86 9.06 -8.16
CA PHE A 99 1.08 7.71 -7.65
C PHE A 99 -0.22 6.90 -7.38
N GLY A 100 -1.17 7.48 -6.63
CA GLY A 100 -2.44 6.79 -6.34
C GLY A 100 -3.29 6.53 -7.58
N SER A 101 -3.25 7.43 -8.56
CA SER A 101 -3.95 7.26 -9.83
C SER A 101 -3.33 6.17 -10.68
N GLU A 102 -1.99 6.16 -10.79
CA GLU A 102 -1.26 5.15 -11.55
C GLU A 102 -1.42 3.75 -10.94
N LEU A 103 -1.38 3.62 -9.61
CA LEU A 103 -1.64 2.35 -8.96
C LEU A 103 -3.07 1.84 -9.20
N LYS A 104 -4.07 2.74 -9.21
CA LYS A 104 -5.44 2.35 -9.58
C LYS A 104 -5.52 1.85 -11.02
N ARG A 105 -4.83 2.53 -11.95
CA ARG A 105 -4.79 2.18 -13.37
C ARG A 105 -4.10 0.85 -13.64
N ALA A 106 -3.03 0.56 -12.88
CA ALA A 106 -2.39 -0.75 -12.85
C ALA A 106 -3.31 -1.87 -12.31
N GLY A 107 -4.47 -1.52 -11.76
CA GLY A 107 -5.52 -2.46 -11.42
C GLY A 107 -5.61 -2.81 -9.95
N TYR A 108 -5.03 -2.01 -9.04
CA TYR A 108 -5.03 -2.32 -7.60
C TYR A 108 -5.81 -1.30 -6.77
N ASP A 109 -6.48 -1.79 -5.72
CA ASP A 109 -7.12 -0.95 -4.70
C ASP A 109 -6.24 -0.77 -3.45
N ALA A 110 -5.32 -1.71 -3.21
CA ALA A 110 -4.38 -1.67 -2.10
C ALA A 110 -3.13 -2.51 -2.39
N VAL A 111 -2.04 -2.15 -1.71
CA VAL A 111 -0.80 -2.95 -1.64
C VAL A 111 -0.46 -3.16 -0.17
N ILE A 112 -0.22 -4.41 0.24
CA ILE A 112 0.12 -4.78 1.61
C ILE A 112 1.52 -5.36 1.63
N PHE A 113 2.42 -4.64 2.29
CA PHE A 113 3.80 -5.09 2.52
C PHE A 113 3.87 -5.78 3.88
N ARG A 114 4.49 -6.97 3.92
CA ARG A 114 4.73 -7.73 5.15
C ARG A 114 6.19 -8.18 5.22
N GLY A 115 6.68 -8.43 6.43
CA GLY A 115 8.03 -8.90 6.63
C GLY A 115 9.07 -7.81 6.45
N LYS A 116 10.33 -8.22 6.29
CA LYS A 116 11.47 -7.32 6.13
C LYS A 116 12.47 -7.95 5.18
N SER A 117 12.86 -7.21 4.15
CA SER A 117 13.93 -7.64 3.24
C SER A 117 15.28 -7.55 3.94
N GLU A 118 16.17 -8.51 3.66
CA GLU A 118 17.54 -8.54 4.20
C GLU A 118 18.40 -7.40 3.65
N LYS A 119 18.05 -6.88 2.48
CA LYS A 119 18.72 -5.76 1.80
C LYS A 119 17.72 -4.72 1.31
N PRO A 120 18.16 -3.48 1.01
CA PRO A 120 17.31 -2.47 0.40
C PRO A 120 16.72 -2.96 -0.93
N VAL A 121 15.41 -2.83 -1.08
CA VAL A 121 14.66 -3.21 -2.27
C VAL A 121 13.56 -2.20 -2.56
N TYR A 122 13.11 -2.12 -3.81
CA TYR A 122 11.90 -1.42 -4.20
C TYR A 122 10.96 -2.36 -4.96
N VAL A 123 9.66 -2.09 -4.92
CA VAL A 123 8.66 -2.82 -5.71
C VAL A 123 8.36 -2.03 -6.97
N TRP A 124 8.51 -2.69 -8.11
CA TRP A 124 8.11 -2.19 -9.41
C TRP A 124 6.80 -2.85 -9.83
N ILE A 125 5.83 -2.03 -10.23
CA ILE A 125 4.49 -2.47 -10.64
C ILE A 125 4.22 -1.86 -12.01
N ASP A 126 3.97 -2.72 -12.99
CA ASP A 126 3.53 -2.37 -14.34
C ASP A 126 2.37 -3.29 -14.70
N ASP A 127 1.15 -2.80 -14.50
CA ASP A 127 -0.08 -3.59 -14.56
C ASP A 127 0.04 -4.89 -13.73
N ASP A 128 -0.06 -6.06 -14.38
CA ASP A 128 0.03 -7.37 -13.72
C ASP A 128 1.49 -7.84 -13.49
N SER A 129 2.51 -7.12 -13.99
CA SER A 129 3.92 -7.41 -13.77
C SER A 129 4.43 -6.73 -12.50
N VAL A 130 4.67 -7.54 -11.45
CA VAL A 130 5.19 -7.07 -10.17
C VAL A 130 6.55 -7.68 -9.89
N GLN A 131 7.55 -6.84 -9.60
CA GLN A 131 8.92 -7.27 -9.32
C GLN A 131 9.47 -6.61 -8.06
N LEU A 132 10.23 -7.37 -7.26
CA LEU A 132 11.00 -6.85 -6.13
C LEU A 132 12.46 -6.74 -6.56
N LEU A 133 12.96 -5.51 -6.69
CA LEU A 133 14.24 -5.19 -7.30
C LEU A 133 15.24 -4.64 -6.27
N ASP A 134 16.54 -4.85 -6.52
CA ASP A 134 17.60 -4.35 -5.64
C ASP A 134 17.65 -2.83 -5.62
N ALA A 135 17.67 -2.24 -4.41
CA ALA A 135 17.73 -0.80 -4.19
C ALA A 135 19.02 -0.35 -3.50
N SER A 136 20.06 -1.20 -3.44
CA SER A 136 21.28 -0.91 -2.70
C SER A 136 22.00 0.34 -3.23
N HIS A 137 21.86 0.58 -4.54
CA HIS A 137 22.39 1.76 -5.25
C HIS A 137 21.62 3.07 -4.97
N LEU A 138 20.49 3.02 -4.26
CA LEU A 138 19.66 4.18 -3.91
C LEU A 138 19.86 4.63 -2.46
N ILE A 139 20.57 3.83 -1.64
CA ILE A 139 20.81 4.18 -0.25
C ILE A 139 21.60 5.49 -0.12
N GLY A 140 21.10 6.39 0.71
CA GLY A 140 21.71 7.69 0.99
C GLY A 140 21.26 8.80 0.04
N LYS A 141 20.52 8.48 -1.02
CA LYS A 141 19.90 9.48 -1.90
C LYS A 141 18.69 10.14 -1.24
N SER A 142 18.42 11.39 -1.59
CA SER A 142 17.16 12.08 -1.28
C SER A 142 15.98 11.47 -2.05
N PRO A 143 14.72 11.75 -1.67
CA PRO A 143 13.55 11.31 -2.43
C PRO A 143 13.60 11.72 -3.91
N SER A 144 13.99 12.97 -4.21
CA SER A 144 14.11 13.47 -5.59
C SER A 144 15.19 12.72 -6.38
N GLU A 145 16.38 12.53 -5.81
CA GLU A 145 17.46 11.77 -6.47
C GLU A 145 17.15 10.26 -6.62
N THR A 146 16.18 9.76 -5.86
CA THR A 146 15.70 8.37 -5.93
C THR A 146 14.64 8.20 -7.03
N GLU A 147 13.87 9.26 -7.29
CA GLU A 147 12.86 9.31 -8.34
C GLU A 147 13.45 9.52 -9.74
N ASP A 148 14.52 10.34 -9.84
CA ASP A 148 15.26 10.66 -11.09
C ASP A 148 16.16 9.51 -11.60
#